data_AF-A0A9P4YF92-F1
#
_entry.id   AF-A0A9P4YF92-F1
#
_cell.length_a   1.000
_cell.length_b   1.000
_cell.length_c   1.000
_cell.angle_alpha   90.00
_cell.angle_beta   90.00
_cell.angle_gamma   90.00
#
_symmetry.space_group_name_H-M   'P 1'
#
loop_
_entity.id
_entity.type
_entity.pdbx_description
1 polymer ?
#
loop_
_entity_poly.entity_id
_entity_poly.type
_entity_poly.pdbx_seq_one_letter_code
_entity_poly.pdbx_strand_id
1 'polypeptide(L)'
;MKFLTQSVVLLLSATAALSGECGWERTLEGGVLENHWQGSCGGGTTCIKNQCVAFAKLGEACSESKPCATAHSCDSKTHVCTQKNGENVSCSNNSECQSDICLNEECRSTKTCGSTSDCGNGKVCRFTTVSSNVNTIERTVRVCATPDVSKYGEDCESDADCGVYRYPTEEELREQRRKGSKSGGGLLGGLLSGGGRVGGSRGKPGRKGGKTTARALPFASKEAKTVQLQCRAGLCLLPKTLHADKTFNGWPCRTDAHCRSGHCKASTFKDDKLTIKTCANKETQS
;
A
#
# COMPACT_ATOMS: atom_id res chain seq x y z
N MET A 1 -29.63 -42.17 -59.40
CA MET A 1 -29.54 -42.33 -57.94
C MET A 1 -29.90 -40.98 -57.32
N LYS A 2 -30.76 -40.99 -56.29
CA LYS A 2 -31.44 -39.84 -55.71
C LYS A 2 -30.49 -38.97 -54.89
N PHE A 3 -30.62 -37.66 -55.03
CA PHE A 3 -30.12 -36.62 -54.12
C PHE A 3 -30.62 -36.85 -52.70
N LEU A 4 -29.79 -36.60 -51.69
CA LEU A 4 -30.20 -36.08 -50.37
C LEU A 4 -28.98 -35.49 -49.64
N THR A 5 -28.86 -34.17 -49.74
CA THR A 5 -28.09 -33.30 -48.84
C THR A 5 -28.74 -33.27 -47.46
N GLN A 6 -27.98 -33.48 -46.39
CA GLN A 6 -28.38 -33.09 -45.04
C GLN A 6 -27.41 -32.04 -44.50
N SER A 7 -27.93 -30.82 -44.42
CA SER A 7 -27.37 -29.64 -43.78
C SER A 7 -27.27 -29.86 -42.28
N VAL A 8 -26.06 -29.73 -41.72
CA VAL A 8 -25.88 -29.49 -40.28
C VAL A 8 -25.59 -28.00 -40.12
N VAL A 9 -26.65 -27.24 -39.90
CA VAL A 9 -26.59 -25.87 -39.37
C VAL A 9 -26.43 -26.00 -37.86
N LEU A 10 -25.21 -25.90 -37.37
CA LEU A 10 -24.94 -25.77 -35.94
C LEU A 10 -25.06 -24.28 -35.57
N LEU A 11 -26.08 -23.99 -34.77
CA LEU A 11 -26.40 -22.68 -34.21
C LEU A 11 -25.19 -22.12 -33.43
N LEU A 12 -24.52 -21.12 -34.00
CA LEU A 12 -23.80 -20.14 -33.20
C LEU A 12 -24.83 -19.29 -32.48
N SER A 13 -25.07 -19.60 -31.21
CA SER A 13 -25.77 -18.72 -30.29
C SER A 13 -24.93 -17.45 -30.12
N ALA A 14 -25.21 -16.45 -30.96
CA ALA A 14 -24.77 -15.09 -30.74
C ALA A 14 -25.52 -14.56 -29.52
N THR A 15 -24.92 -14.70 -28.33
CA THR A 15 -25.15 -13.72 -27.27
C THR A 15 -24.56 -12.40 -27.78
N ALA A 16 -25.34 -11.67 -28.57
CA ALA A 16 -25.12 -10.27 -28.82
C ALA A 16 -25.27 -9.57 -27.47
N ALA A 17 -24.15 -9.42 -26.76
CA ALA A 17 -24.07 -8.43 -25.72
C ALA A 17 -24.43 -7.10 -26.39
N LEU A 18 -25.53 -6.50 -25.95
CA LEU A 18 -25.90 -5.13 -26.27
C LEU A 18 -24.75 -4.25 -25.77
N SER A 19 -23.72 -4.09 -26.62
CA SER A 19 -22.62 -3.18 -26.38
C SER A 19 -23.18 -1.80 -26.65
N GLY A 20 -23.67 -1.15 -25.58
CA GLY A 20 -23.89 0.28 -25.63
C GLY A 20 -22.60 0.94 -26.08
N GLU A 21 -22.71 1.81 -27.08
CA GLU A 21 -21.65 2.71 -27.48
C GLU A 21 -21.31 3.66 -26.32
N CYS A 22 -20.05 4.05 -26.20
CA CYS A 22 -19.58 4.88 -25.11
C CYS A 22 -18.35 5.69 -25.53
N GLY A 23 -17.97 6.68 -24.74
CA GLY A 23 -16.75 7.43 -25.01
C GLY A 23 -16.94 8.51 -26.07
N TRP A 24 -15.82 9.05 -26.56
CA TRP A 24 -15.81 10.07 -27.61
C TRP A 24 -15.46 9.42 -28.94
N GLU A 25 -16.31 9.62 -29.93
CA GLU A 25 -16.00 9.31 -31.32
C GLU A 25 -15.55 10.58 -32.05
N ARG A 26 -14.58 10.43 -32.94
CA ARG A 26 -14.13 11.48 -33.84
C ARG A 26 -14.55 11.14 -35.25
N THR A 27 -15.46 11.92 -35.79
CA THR A 27 -15.92 11.82 -37.17
C THR A 27 -15.41 13.02 -37.96
N LEU A 28 -15.15 12.81 -39.24
CA LEU A 28 -14.65 13.83 -40.15
C LEU A 28 -15.73 14.05 -41.21
N GLU A 29 -16.66 14.95 -40.93
CA GLU A 29 -17.72 15.34 -41.85
C GLU A 29 -17.34 16.63 -42.56
N GLY A 30 -17.34 16.61 -43.90
CA GLY A 30 -17.10 17.81 -44.71
C GLY A 30 -15.72 18.46 -44.51
N GLY A 31 -14.72 17.74 -43.97
CA GLY A 31 -13.39 18.29 -43.67
C GLY A 31 -13.26 18.93 -42.28
N VAL A 32 -14.33 18.93 -41.47
CA VAL A 32 -14.33 19.40 -40.09
C VAL A 32 -14.32 18.19 -39.16
N LEU A 33 -13.46 18.25 -38.15
CA LEU A 33 -13.27 17.19 -37.17
C LEU A 33 -14.26 17.41 -36.02
N GLU A 34 -15.33 16.62 -35.99
CA GLU A 34 -16.34 16.69 -34.94
C GLU A 34 -16.09 15.63 -33.87
N ASN A 35 -16.29 15.99 -32.59
CA ASN A 35 -16.21 15.06 -31.48
C ASN A 35 -17.62 14.80 -30.97
N HIS A 36 -18.09 13.56 -31.05
CA HIS A 36 -19.40 13.15 -30.57
C HIS A 36 -19.27 12.29 -29.31
N TRP A 37 -19.93 12.67 -28.22
CA TRP A 37 -19.96 11.88 -26.99
C TRP A 37 -21.08 10.84 -27.07
N GLN A 38 -20.71 9.55 -27.05
CA GLN A 38 -21.64 8.42 -27.18
C GLN A 38 -22.21 7.93 -25.85
N GLY A 39 -21.76 8.47 -24.71
CA GLY A 39 -22.25 8.12 -23.37
C GLY A 39 -21.25 7.38 -22.49
N SER A 40 -21.70 6.95 -21.32
CA SER A 40 -20.89 6.25 -20.31
C SER A 40 -21.44 4.87 -20.00
N CYS A 41 -20.56 3.94 -19.67
CA CYS A 41 -20.92 2.59 -19.25
C CYS A 41 -21.41 2.56 -17.78
N GLY A 42 -22.35 1.65 -17.48
CA GLY A 42 -22.93 1.48 -16.15
C GLY A 42 -22.07 0.67 -15.17
N GLY A 43 -22.50 0.59 -13.91
CA GLY A 43 -21.78 -0.08 -12.81
C GLY A 43 -21.59 -1.58 -13.01
N GLY A 44 -20.53 -1.97 -13.71
CA GLY A 44 -20.23 -3.36 -14.08
C GLY A 44 -19.59 -3.49 -15.45
N THR A 45 -19.62 -2.42 -16.25
CA THR A 45 -18.95 -2.32 -17.54
C THR A 45 -18.01 -1.11 -17.56
N THR A 46 -17.02 -1.16 -18.43
CA THR A 46 -16.10 -0.05 -18.71
C THR A 46 -16.08 0.24 -20.19
N CYS A 47 -15.75 1.48 -20.55
CA CYS A 47 -15.66 1.90 -21.92
C CYS A 47 -14.28 1.57 -22.49
N ILE A 48 -14.23 0.67 -23.46
CA ILE A 48 -13.00 0.30 -24.18
C ILE A 48 -13.29 0.36 -25.67
N LYS A 49 -12.52 1.15 -26.42
CA LYS A 49 -12.68 1.32 -27.87
C LYS A 49 -14.13 1.60 -28.26
N ASN A 50 -14.74 2.55 -27.57
CA ASN A 50 -16.13 2.98 -27.72
C ASN A 50 -17.20 1.91 -27.48
N GLN A 51 -16.85 0.82 -26.80
CA GLN A 51 -17.79 -0.24 -26.44
C GLN A 51 -17.82 -0.46 -24.93
N CYS A 52 -19.02 -0.66 -24.38
CA CYS A 52 -19.16 -1.10 -23.00
C CYS A 52 -18.83 -2.58 -22.87
N VAL A 53 -17.69 -2.87 -22.25
CA VAL A 53 -17.22 -4.24 -21.97
C VAL A 53 -17.36 -4.55 -20.49
N ALA A 54 -17.83 -5.75 -20.17
CA ALA A 54 -17.97 -6.21 -18.78
C ALA A 54 -16.59 -6.42 -18.13
N PHE A 55 -16.48 -6.06 -16.85
CA PHE A 55 -15.29 -6.38 -16.07
C PHE A 55 -15.13 -7.90 -15.90
N ALA A 56 -13.88 -8.37 -15.92
CA ALA A 56 -13.55 -9.72 -15.49
C ALA A 56 -13.77 -9.88 -13.97
N LYS A 57 -14.37 -11.00 -13.57
CA LYS A 57 -14.64 -11.33 -12.17
C LYS A 57 -13.38 -11.88 -11.50
N LEU A 58 -13.37 -11.89 -10.17
CA LEU A 58 -12.32 -12.55 -9.40
C LEU A 58 -12.15 -14.02 -9.84
N GLY A 59 -10.91 -14.43 -10.13
CA GLY A 59 -10.58 -15.76 -10.64
C GLY A 59 -10.76 -15.93 -12.15
N GLU A 60 -11.31 -14.94 -12.88
CA GLU A 60 -11.38 -14.98 -14.34
C GLU A 60 -10.12 -14.43 -15.00
N ALA A 61 -9.85 -14.90 -16.21
CA ALA A 61 -8.82 -14.33 -17.05
C ALA A 61 -9.09 -12.85 -17.37
N CYS A 62 -8.03 -12.05 -17.37
CA CYS A 62 -8.07 -10.63 -17.63
C CYS A 62 -7.13 -10.22 -18.76
N SER A 63 -7.49 -9.13 -19.43
CA SER A 63 -6.72 -8.55 -20.53
C SER A 63 -7.05 -7.07 -20.68
N GLU A 64 -6.34 -6.36 -21.56
CA GLU A 64 -6.66 -4.97 -21.91
C GLU A 64 -8.10 -4.81 -22.45
N SER A 65 -8.61 -5.83 -23.12
CA SER A 65 -9.98 -5.85 -23.66
C SER A 65 -11.01 -6.31 -22.64
N LYS A 66 -10.61 -6.90 -21.52
CA LYS A 66 -11.51 -7.35 -20.44
C LYS A 66 -10.81 -7.13 -19.08
N PRO A 67 -10.74 -5.89 -18.60
CA PRO A 67 -10.03 -5.57 -17.38
C PRO A 67 -10.79 -6.05 -16.15
N CYS A 68 -10.09 -6.20 -15.03
CA CYS A 68 -10.72 -6.47 -13.75
C CYS A 68 -11.48 -5.24 -13.24
N ALA A 69 -12.48 -5.47 -12.39
CA ALA A 69 -13.14 -4.37 -11.69
C ALA A 69 -12.15 -3.61 -10.78
N THR A 70 -12.46 -2.34 -10.45
CA THR A 70 -11.56 -1.43 -9.71
C THR A 70 -11.00 -1.98 -8.39
N ALA A 71 -11.72 -2.89 -7.73
CA ALA A 71 -11.29 -3.55 -6.48
C ALA A 71 -10.31 -4.72 -6.68
N HIS A 72 -9.97 -5.04 -7.93
CA HIS A 72 -9.19 -6.21 -8.33
C HIS A 72 -8.03 -5.80 -9.26
N SER A 73 -6.99 -6.61 -9.31
CA SER A 73 -5.83 -6.43 -10.18
C SER A 73 -5.68 -7.62 -11.12
N CYS A 74 -5.21 -7.37 -12.32
CA CYS A 74 -4.83 -8.44 -13.24
C CYS A 74 -3.42 -8.91 -12.87
N ASP A 75 -3.29 -10.11 -12.31
CA ASP A 75 -1.99 -10.66 -11.95
C ASP A 75 -1.12 -10.83 -13.20
N SER A 76 0.07 -10.22 -13.20
CA SER A 76 0.92 -10.15 -14.39
C SER A 76 1.57 -11.49 -14.77
N LYS A 77 1.52 -12.51 -13.89
CA LYS A 77 2.12 -13.83 -14.14
C LYS A 77 1.07 -14.84 -14.62
N THR A 78 -0.12 -14.78 -14.05
CA THR A 78 -1.21 -15.74 -14.28
C THR A 78 -2.28 -15.19 -15.22
N HIS A 79 -2.31 -13.87 -15.46
CA HIS A 79 -3.34 -13.18 -16.23
C HIS A 79 -4.76 -13.44 -15.71
N VAL A 80 -4.89 -13.55 -14.39
CA VAL A 80 -6.16 -13.77 -13.68
C VAL A 80 -6.45 -12.60 -12.76
N CYS A 81 -7.72 -12.20 -12.67
CA CYS A 81 -8.14 -11.19 -11.71
C CYS A 81 -8.01 -11.71 -10.29
N THR A 82 -7.16 -11.05 -9.51
CA THR A 82 -6.95 -11.31 -8.09
C THR A 82 -7.45 -10.14 -7.26
N GLN A 83 -7.64 -10.38 -5.97
CA GLN A 83 -7.97 -9.30 -5.05
C GLN A 83 -6.76 -8.40 -4.90
N LYS A 84 -6.95 -7.08 -4.98
CA LYS A 84 -5.85 -6.15 -4.75
C LYS A 84 -5.30 -6.32 -3.34
N ASN A 85 -3.98 -6.25 -3.26
CA ASN A 85 -3.18 -6.36 -2.05
C ASN A 85 -3.46 -5.20 -1.09
N GLY A 86 -3.52 -5.54 0.20
CA GLY A 86 -3.65 -4.56 1.29
C GLY A 86 -2.29 -4.04 1.75
N GLU A 87 -2.30 -3.13 2.73
CA GLU A 87 -1.08 -2.54 3.29
C GLU A 87 -0.12 -3.62 3.85
N ASN A 88 1.17 -3.46 3.57
CA ASN A 88 2.28 -4.36 3.92
C ASN A 88 2.23 -5.74 3.25
N VAL A 89 1.42 -5.92 2.22
CA VAL A 89 1.43 -7.12 1.37
C VAL A 89 2.38 -6.91 0.19
N SER A 90 3.09 -7.96 -0.21
CA SER A 90 4.03 -7.88 -1.32
C SER A 90 3.38 -7.44 -2.63
N CYS A 91 4.09 -6.65 -3.43
CA CYS A 91 3.61 -6.17 -4.73
C CYS A 91 4.76 -6.01 -5.73
N SER A 92 4.43 -6.04 -7.02
CA SER A 92 5.38 -5.74 -8.10
C SER A 92 5.14 -4.38 -8.74
N ASN A 93 3.92 -3.85 -8.67
CA ASN A 93 3.53 -2.56 -9.23
C ASN A 93 2.33 -1.95 -8.48
N ASN A 94 2.05 -0.66 -8.70
CA ASN A 94 0.98 0.06 -8.01
C ASN A 94 -0.43 -0.48 -8.28
N SER A 95 -0.65 -1.14 -9.43
CA SER A 95 -1.98 -1.62 -9.81
C SER A 95 -2.45 -2.80 -8.96
N GLU A 96 -1.51 -3.53 -8.36
CA GLU A 96 -1.76 -4.62 -7.41
C GLU A 96 -2.27 -4.12 -6.06
N CYS A 97 -2.06 -2.84 -5.72
CA CYS A 97 -2.42 -2.30 -4.42
C CYS A 97 -3.79 -1.60 -4.44
N GLN A 98 -4.62 -1.79 -3.40
CA GLN A 98 -6.02 -1.30 -3.38
C GLN A 98 -6.17 0.19 -3.63
N SER A 99 -5.43 1.02 -2.89
CA SER A 99 -5.38 2.48 -3.06
C SER A 99 -3.97 3.00 -2.81
N ASP A 100 -2.99 2.12 -2.85
CA ASP A 100 -1.68 2.28 -2.24
C ASP A 100 -0.58 2.26 -3.29
N ILE A 101 0.63 2.66 -2.90
CA ILE A 101 1.80 2.62 -3.78
C ILE A 101 2.57 1.33 -3.52
N CYS A 102 3.16 0.75 -4.56
CA CYS A 102 4.09 -0.35 -4.40
C CYS A 102 5.48 0.22 -4.14
N LEU A 103 5.93 0.16 -2.88
CA LEU A 103 7.20 0.74 -2.46
C LEU A 103 8.00 -0.28 -1.64
N ASN A 104 9.24 -0.51 -2.07
CA ASN A 104 10.11 -1.56 -1.52
C ASN A 104 9.41 -2.94 -1.55
N GLU A 105 8.79 -3.27 -2.68
CA GLU A 105 8.08 -4.54 -2.93
C GLU A 105 6.91 -4.81 -1.99
N GLU A 106 6.41 -3.80 -1.27
CA GLU A 106 5.24 -3.90 -0.40
C GLU A 106 4.24 -2.77 -0.68
N CYS A 107 2.94 -3.04 -0.60
CA CYS A 107 1.91 -2.02 -0.72
C CYS A 107 1.94 -1.10 0.51
N ARG A 108 2.04 0.21 0.30
CA ARG A 108 2.14 1.21 1.36
C ARG A 108 1.02 2.24 1.25
N SER A 109 0.48 2.61 2.41
CA SER A 109 -0.58 3.62 2.52
C SER A 109 -0.28 4.88 1.73
N THR A 110 -1.31 5.47 1.13
CA THR A 110 -1.25 6.82 0.52
C THR A 110 -0.75 7.94 1.43
N LYS A 111 -0.73 7.75 2.75
CA LYS A 111 -0.17 8.72 3.69
C LYS A 111 1.36 8.76 3.67
N THR A 112 1.99 7.83 2.96
CA THR A 112 3.43 7.78 2.75
C THR A 112 3.94 9.06 2.13
N CYS A 113 5.07 9.55 2.61
CA CYS A 113 5.74 10.74 2.11
C CYS A 113 7.24 10.46 1.90
N GLY A 114 7.82 11.15 0.92
CA GLY A 114 9.26 11.17 0.67
C GLY A 114 9.95 12.35 1.33
N SER A 115 9.27 13.48 1.47
CA SER A 115 9.75 14.73 2.07
C SER A 115 8.59 15.48 2.74
N THR A 116 8.91 16.41 3.64
CA THR A 116 7.94 17.36 4.20
C THR A 116 7.20 18.17 3.13
N SER A 117 7.81 18.38 1.95
CA SER A 117 7.14 19.04 0.83
C SER A 117 5.96 18.25 0.24
N ASP A 118 5.90 16.93 0.44
CA ASP A 118 4.75 16.10 0.07
C ASP A 118 3.56 16.29 1.04
N CYS A 119 3.79 16.98 2.17
CA CYS A 119 2.83 17.14 3.23
C CYS A 119 2.15 18.52 3.16
N GLY A 120 0.82 18.53 3.40
CA GLY A 120 0.06 19.77 3.48
C GLY A 120 0.48 20.66 4.67
N ASN A 121 0.07 21.93 4.64
CA ASN A 121 0.44 22.96 5.61
C ASN A 121 0.42 22.48 7.07
N GLY A 122 1.54 22.72 7.78
CA GLY A 122 1.69 22.40 9.20
C GLY A 122 2.00 20.92 9.50
N LYS A 123 2.22 20.08 8.49
CA LYS A 123 2.64 18.68 8.65
C LYS A 123 4.06 18.47 8.14
N VAL A 124 4.70 17.43 8.66
CA VAL A 124 6.06 17.00 8.31
C VAL A 124 6.07 15.52 7.96
N CYS A 125 7.07 15.13 7.17
CA CYS A 125 7.29 13.74 6.81
C CYS A 125 8.17 13.04 7.85
N ARG A 126 7.59 12.13 8.63
CA ARG A 126 8.27 11.48 9.76
C ARG A 126 7.84 10.05 10.01
N PHE A 127 8.64 9.32 10.78
CA PHE A 127 8.22 8.05 11.36
C PHE A 127 7.23 8.29 12.50
N THR A 128 6.13 7.56 12.53
CA THR A 128 5.13 7.63 13.61
C THR A 128 5.44 6.68 14.75
N THR A 129 6.28 5.67 14.51
CA THR A 129 6.72 4.70 15.51
C THR A 129 8.21 4.87 15.74
N VAL A 130 8.59 5.12 16.99
CA VAL A 130 10.00 5.26 17.38
C VAL A 130 10.59 3.87 17.60
N SER A 131 11.73 3.61 16.96
CA SER A 131 12.51 2.39 17.13
C SER A 131 14.00 2.71 17.15
N SER A 132 14.76 1.96 17.95
CA SER A 132 16.22 1.92 17.87
C SER A 132 16.72 0.76 16.99
N ASN A 133 15.82 -0.10 16.53
CA ASN A 133 16.17 -1.26 15.71
C ASN A 133 16.11 -0.88 14.23
N VAL A 134 17.28 -0.86 13.59
CA VAL A 134 17.43 -0.47 12.20
C VAL A 134 16.58 -1.30 11.23
N ASN A 135 16.44 -2.61 11.47
CA ASN A 135 15.65 -3.52 10.63
C ASN A 135 14.15 -3.21 10.73
N THR A 136 13.70 -2.63 11.85
CA THR A 136 12.32 -2.17 11.99
C THR A 136 12.12 -0.91 11.17
N ILE A 137 13.06 0.04 11.26
CA ILE A 137 12.94 1.33 10.59
C ILE A 137 13.05 1.18 9.06
N GLU A 138 13.94 0.30 8.59
CA GLU A 138 14.08 -0.08 7.17
C GLU A 138 12.74 -0.44 6.52
N ARG A 139 11.89 -1.16 7.26
CA ARG A 139 10.59 -1.64 6.78
C ARG A 139 9.47 -0.65 7.02
N THR A 140 9.73 0.44 7.74
CA THR A 140 8.74 1.48 7.97
C THR A 140 8.87 2.59 6.93
N VAL A 141 7.73 3.05 6.46
CA VAL A 141 7.65 4.28 5.68
C VAL A 141 7.44 5.48 6.59
N ARG A 142 7.87 6.66 6.13
CA ARG A 142 7.48 7.92 6.75
C ARG A 142 6.10 8.32 6.25
N VAL A 143 5.34 9.01 7.10
CA VAL A 143 4.01 9.52 6.76
C VAL A 143 3.87 10.99 7.13
N CYS A 144 2.95 11.69 6.48
CA CYS A 144 2.62 13.07 6.84
C CYS A 144 1.91 13.11 8.19
N ALA A 145 2.58 13.67 9.20
CA ALA A 145 2.08 13.80 10.56
C ALA A 145 2.36 15.20 11.12
N THR A 146 1.77 15.51 12.28
CA THR A 146 2.15 16.72 13.02
C THR A 146 3.61 16.65 13.44
N PRO A 147 4.34 17.78 13.45
CA PRO A 147 5.70 17.83 13.96
C PRO A 147 5.77 17.32 15.39
N ASP A 148 6.87 16.65 15.70
CA ASP A 148 7.13 16.16 17.04
C ASP A 148 8.19 17.01 17.70
N VAL A 149 8.07 17.19 19.02
CA VAL A 149 9.02 18.00 19.78
C VAL A 149 10.45 17.47 19.66
N SER A 150 10.62 16.14 19.58
CA SER A 150 11.92 15.51 19.36
C SER A 150 12.39 15.58 17.90
N LYS A 151 11.47 15.79 16.96
CA LYS A 151 11.67 15.69 15.50
C LYS A 151 12.11 14.31 14.99
N TYR A 152 11.82 13.24 15.74
CA TYR A 152 12.21 11.88 15.31
C TYR A 152 11.71 11.53 13.90
N GLY A 153 12.60 11.10 13.02
CA GLY A 153 12.32 10.72 11.64
C GLY A 153 12.06 11.89 10.69
N GLU A 154 12.15 13.14 11.16
CA GLU A 154 12.10 14.34 10.34
C GLU A 154 13.45 14.62 9.67
N ASP A 155 13.43 15.40 8.59
CA ASP A 155 14.62 15.78 7.84
C ASP A 155 15.55 16.68 8.69
N CYS A 156 16.86 16.50 8.57
CA CYS A 156 17.89 17.31 9.22
C CYS A 156 19.11 17.50 8.32
N GLU A 157 19.96 18.47 8.68
CA GLU A 157 21.27 18.72 8.07
C GLU A 157 22.40 18.57 9.09
N SER A 158 22.12 18.82 10.37
CA SER A 158 23.07 18.66 11.47
C SER A 158 22.38 18.19 12.76
N ASP A 159 23.18 17.75 13.75
CA ASP A 159 22.66 17.34 15.07
C ASP A 159 21.92 18.49 15.79
N ALA A 160 22.17 19.75 15.44
CA ALA A 160 21.50 20.91 16.00
C ALA A 160 20.04 21.06 15.55
N ASP A 161 19.67 20.45 14.41
CA ASP A 161 18.30 20.45 13.93
C ASP A 161 17.39 19.53 14.75
N CYS A 162 17.99 18.56 15.45
CA CYS A 162 17.32 17.47 16.13
C CYS A 162 16.99 17.80 17.59
N GLY A 163 15.85 17.31 18.07
CA GLY A 163 15.37 17.56 19.43
C GLY A 163 15.77 16.47 20.43
N VAL A 164 15.21 16.60 21.64
CA VAL A 164 15.35 15.61 22.70
C VAL A 164 14.17 14.66 22.66
N TYR A 165 14.46 13.36 22.55
CA TYR A 165 13.44 12.32 22.71
C TYR A 165 13.33 11.89 24.17
N ARG A 166 12.10 11.86 24.69
CA ARG A 166 11.80 11.33 26.03
C ARG A 166 11.24 9.92 25.90
N TYR A 167 11.91 8.95 26.50
CA TYR A 167 11.40 7.60 26.63
C TYR A 167 10.17 7.59 27.55
N PRO A 168 9.09 6.91 27.16
CA PRO A 168 7.95 6.70 28.04
C PRO A 168 8.37 5.86 29.25
N THR A 169 7.84 6.18 30.42
CA THR A 169 8.06 5.41 31.65
C THR A 169 7.31 4.08 31.62
N GLU A 170 7.70 3.13 32.47
CA GLU A 170 6.96 1.85 32.63
C GLU A 170 5.48 2.05 32.93
N GLU A 171 5.14 3.08 33.72
CA GLU A 171 3.77 3.39 34.10
C GLU A 171 2.98 3.95 32.90
N GLU A 172 3.57 4.86 32.13
CA GLU A 172 2.96 5.38 30.90
C GLU A 172 2.75 4.27 29.86
N LEU A 173 3.71 3.36 29.71
CA LEU A 173 3.56 2.20 28.82
C LEU A 173 2.49 1.22 29.31
N ARG A 174 2.32 1.05 30.63
CA ARG A 174 1.23 0.25 31.20
C ARG A 174 -0.12 0.91 30.96
N GLU A 175 -0.22 2.21 31.10
CA GLU A 175 -1.45 2.95 30.88
C GLU A 175 -1.83 2.99 29.39
N GLN A 176 -0.86 3.17 28.50
CA GLN A 176 -1.06 3.02 27.06
C GLN A 176 -1.58 1.61 26.71
N ARG A 177 -1.02 0.56 27.30
CA ARG A 177 -1.53 -0.82 27.12
C ARG A 177 -2.95 -0.99 27.64
N ARG A 178 -3.29 -0.41 28.80
CA ARG A 178 -4.65 -0.45 29.37
C ARG A 178 -5.67 0.30 28.49
N LYS A 179 -5.30 1.46 27.94
CA LYS A 179 -6.14 2.23 27.03
C LYS A 179 -6.28 1.55 25.66
N GLY A 180 -5.20 1.00 25.12
CA GLY A 180 -5.19 0.22 23.88
C GLY A 180 -6.04 -1.05 23.94
N SER A 181 -6.12 -1.71 25.11
CA SER A 181 -7.05 -2.81 25.35
C SER A 181 -8.53 -2.40 25.43
N LYS A 182 -8.84 -1.11 25.68
CA LYS A 182 -10.22 -0.60 25.69
C LYS A 182 -10.69 -0.09 24.32
N SER A 183 -9.78 0.27 23.41
CA SER A 183 -10.11 0.74 22.05
C SER A 183 -10.27 -0.39 21.02
N GLY A 184 -10.08 -1.66 21.40
CA GLY A 184 -10.31 -2.85 20.55
C GLY A 184 -11.68 -3.51 20.74
N GLY A 185 -12.68 -2.77 21.22
CA GLY A 185 -14.03 -3.28 21.49
C GLY A 185 -15.10 -2.28 21.04
N GLY A 186 -15.35 -2.22 19.75
CA GLY A 186 -16.45 -1.42 19.20
C GLY A 186 -16.64 -1.69 17.71
N LEU A 187 -17.83 -2.19 17.38
CA LEU A 187 -18.38 -2.45 16.04
C LEU A 187 -17.96 -3.78 15.38
N LEU A 188 -18.63 -4.86 15.80
CA LEU A 188 -19.53 -5.69 14.97
C LEU A 188 -20.01 -6.90 15.80
N GLY A 189 -20.88 -6.62 16.77
CA GLY A 189 -21.67 -7.64 17.47
C GLY A 189 -23.13 -7.41 17.13
N GLY A 190 -23.55 -7.89 15.96
CA GLY A 190 -24.92 -7.75 15.47
C GLY A 190 -25.29 -8.91 14.57
N LEU A 191 -26.01 -9.87 15.17
CA LEU A 191 -26.98 -10.80 14.57
C LEU A 191 -26.55 -11.61 13.34
N LEU A 192 -26.51 -12.94 13.49
CA LEU A 192 -27.49 -13.82 12.85
C LEU A 192 -27.66 -15.12 13.66
N SER A 193 -28.91 -15.52 13.76
CA SER A 193 -29.50 -16.54 14.63
C SER A 193 -29.41 -17.97 14.06
N GLY A 194 -29.67 -18.95 14.93
CA GLY A 194 -30.03 -20.35 14.61
C GLY A 194 -28.93 -21.32 15.02
N GLY A 195 -29.07 -22.22 15.99
CA GLY A 195 -30.22 -23.03 16.36
C GLY A 195 -29.88 -24.49 16.01
N GLY A 196 -29.57 -25.33 17.01
CA GLY A 196 -29.34 -26.76 16.79
C GLY A 196 -28.53 -27.44 17.89
N ARG A 197 -29.24 -28.22 18.72
CA ARG A 197 -28.73 -29.14 19.75
C ARG A 197 -28.06 -30.39 19.12
N VAL A 198 -27.50 -31.22 20.02
CA VAL A 198 -26.97 -32.60 19.89
C VAL A 198 -25.46 -32.59 19.63
N GLY A 199 -24.56 -33.17 20.43
CA GLY A 199 -24.60 -34.20 21.47
C GLY A 199 -23.33 -35.05 21.30
N GLY A 200 -22.59 -35.32 22.38
CA GLY A 200 -21.63 -36.44 22.41
C GLY A 200 -20.13 -36.12 22.40
N SER A 201 -19.49 -36.52 23.50
CA SER A 201 -18.15 -37.16 23.57
C SER A 201 -16.89 -36.31 23.76
N ARG A 202 -16.52 -36.22 25.05
CA ARG A 202 -15.19 -36.46 25.65
C ARG A 202 -13.94 -36.21 24.78
N GLY A 203 -13.21 -35.15 25.13
CA GLY A 203 -11.77 -35.00 24.86
C GLY A 203 -11.18 -33.79 25.63
N LYS A 204 -10.50 -34.03 26.75
CA LYS A 204 -9.62 -33.05 27.44
C LYS A 204 -8.16 -33.30 26.97
N PRO A 205 -7.21 -32.37 27.13
CA PRO A 205 -7.23 -30.97 26.71
C PRO A 205 -5.92 -30.60 25.96
N GLY A 206 -6.02 -30.18 24.70
CA GLY A 206 -4.88 -29.68 23.91
C GLY A 206 -4.69 -28.17 24.09
N ARG A 207 -3.99 -27.78 25.15
CA ARG A 207 -3.69 -26.38 25.50
C ARG A 207 -2.58 -25.85 24.56
N LYS A 208 -2.94 -25.16 23.47
CA LYS A 208 -2.05 -24.20 22.78
C LYS A 208 -2.83 -22.95 22.40
N GLY A 209 -3.03 -22.08 23.38
CA GLY A 209 -3.30 -20.68 23.13
C GLY A 209 -2.08 -20.08 22.44
N GLY A 210 -2.21 -19.81 21.14
CA GLY A 210 -1.26 -18.98 20.41
C GLY A 210 -1.30 -17.59 20.99
N LYS A 211 -0.41 -17.31 21.95
CA LYS A 211 -0.11 -15.96 22.41
C LYS A 211 0.36 -15.18 21.18
N THR A 212 -0.46 -14.25 20.72
CA THR A 212 0.01 -13.07 19.99
C THR A 212 1.04 -12.40 20.89
N THR A 213 2.31 -12.64 20.60
CA THR A 213 3.43 -11.93 21.20
C THR A 213 3.34 -10.49 20.74
N ALA A 214 2.76 -9.64 21.58
CA ALA A 214 3.01 -8.21 21.56
C ALA A 214 4.54 -8.05 21.60
N ARG A 215 5.12 -7.74 20.43
CA ARG A 215 6.57 -7.54 20.29
C ARG A 215 6.98 -6.41 21.22
N ALA A 216 7.98 -6.72 22.03
CA ALA A 216 8.49 -5.91 23.10
C ALA A 216 8.89 -4.50 22.61
N LEU A 217 8.34 -3.47 23.25
CA LEU A 217 9.00 -2.18 23.36
C LEU A 217 10.22 -2.40 24.27
N PRO A 218 11.45 -2.23 23.79
CA PRO A 218 12.60 -2.32 24.67
C PRO A 218 12.70 -1.00 25.42
N PHE A 219 13.13 -1.07 26.68
CA PHE A 219 13.48 0.07 27.52
C PHE A 219 12.31 0.82 28.15
N ALA A 220 11.76 0.25 29.21
CA ALA A 220 11.14 1.07 30.21
C ALA A 220 11.95 1.07 31.51
N SER A 221 12.13 2.29 32.02
CA SER A 221 12.91 2.61 33.21
C SER A 221 11.96 3.18 34.25
N LYS A 222 12.33 3.07 35.53
CA LYS A 222 11.57 3.68 36.63
C LYS A 222 11.54 5.22 36.54
N GLU A 223 12.49 5.82 35.83
CA GLU A 223 12.59 7.26 35.62
C GLU A 223 12.52 7.62 34.14
N ALA A 224 12.02 8.83 33.84
CA ALA A 224 11.98 9.35 32.49
C ALA A 224 13.41 9.56 31.98
N LYS A 225 13.80 8.76 30.98
CA LYS A 225 15.09 8.92 30.29
C LYS A 225 14.89 9.82 29.08
N THR A 226 15.80 10.77 28.90
CA THR A 226 15.89 11.59 27.70
C THR A 226 17.14 11.25 26.91
N VAL A 227 17.09 11.48 25.61
CA VAL A 227 18.25 11.32 24.73
C VAL A 227 18.21 12.39 23.65
N GLN A 228 19.35 13.03 23.41
CA GLN A 228 19.52 13.93 22.27
C GLN A 228 19.52 13.09 20.99
N LEU A 229 18.61 13.40 20.07
CA LEU A 229 18.62 12.78 18.75
C LEU A 229 19.81 13.29 17.94
N GLN A 230 20.24 12.47 16.99
CA GLN A 230 21.36 12.76 16.10
C GLN A 230 20.90 12.73 14.65
N CYS A 231 21.48 13.61 13.84
CA CYS A 231 21.25 13.65 12.42
C CYS A 231 22.07 12.56 11.74
N ARG A 232 21.40 11.53 11.21
CA ARG A 232 22.04 10.41 10.53
C ARG A 232 21.36 10.18 9.20
N ALA A 233 22.16 10.20 8.13
CA ALA A 233 21.66 10.12 6.75
C ALA A 233 20.54 11.12 6.44
N GLY A 234 20.63 12.32 7.02
CA GLY A 234 19.67 13.41 6.85
C GLY A 234 18.35 13.25 7.61
N LEU A 235 18.28 12.33 8.59
CA LEU A 235 17.11 12.15 9.46
C LEU A 235 17.49 12.23 10.95
N CYS A 236 16.63 12.82 11.77
CA CYS A 236 16.79 12.83 13.22
C CYS A 236 16.43 11.47 13.82
N LEU A 237 17.43 10.75 14.35
CA LEU A 237 17.27 9.39 14.85
C LEU A 237 17.89 9.22 16.24
N LEU A 238 17.57 8.11 16.90
CA LEU A 238 18.24 7.77 18.16
C LEU A 238 19.73 7.48 17.86
N PRO A 239 20.67 7.89 18.73
CA PRO A 239 22.10 7.72 18.49
C PRO A 239 22.56 6.29 18.14
N LYS A 240 21.83 5.28 18.64
CA LYS A 240 22.15 3.86 18.43
C LYS A 240 21.41 3.24 17.24
N THR A 241 20.59 4.00 16.52
CA THR A 241 19.81 3.51 15.39
C THR A 241 20.70 3.16 14.20
N LEU A 242 21.71 3.99 13.92
CA LEU A 242 22.64 3.81 12.81
C LEU A 242 24.06 4.06 13.32
N HIS A 243 24.92 3.05 13.16
CA HIS A 243 26.33 3.13 13.52
C HIS A 243 27.20 3.86 12.48
N ALA A 244 26.61 4.24 11.33
CA ALA A 244 27.29 4.91 10.24
C ALA A 244 26.45 6.08 9.73
N ASP A 245 27.11 7.11 9.22
CA ASP A 245 26.45 8.29 8.65
C ASP A 245 25.75 8.00 7.30
N LYS A 246 25.98 6.81 6.74
CA LYS A 246 25.40 6.30 5.50
C LYS A 246 24.54 5.06 5.71
N THR A 247 23.49 4.92 4.90
CA THR A 247 22.46 3.88 5.05
C THR A 247 22.45 2.84 3.92
N PHE A 248 21.67 1.79 4.12
CA PHE A 248 21.50 0.65 3.22
C PHE A 248 20.40 0.91 2.17
N ASN A 249 20.26 -0.01 1.22
CA ASN A 249 19.28 0.10 0.15
C ASN A 249 17.84 0.08 0.68
N GLY A 250 16.95 0.83 0.05
CA GLY A 250 15.56 1.02 0.50
C GLY A 250 15.40 2.12 1.56
N TRP A 251 16.49 2.60 2.17
CA TRP A 251 16.44 3.66 3.18
C TRP A 251 16.11 5.04 2.56
N PRO A 252 15.29 5.89 3.22
CA PRO A 252 15.01 7.24 2.73
C PRO A 252 16.26 8.11 2.61
N CYS A 253 16.45 8.79 1.49
CA CYS A 253 17.62 9.64 1.25
C CYS A 253 17.24 11.02 0.70
N ARG A 254 18.10 12.02 0.92
CA ARG A 254 17.97 13.35 0.28
C ARG A 254 19.00 13.54 -0.81
N THR A 255 20.21 13.04 -0.57
CA THR A 255 21.37 13.12 -1.46
C THR A 255 22.06 11.76 -1.54
N ASP A 256 22.88 11.57 -2.57
CA ASP A 256 23.69 10.36 -2.75
C ASP A 256 24.64 10.09 -1.57
N ALA A 257 25.09 11.16 -0.90
CA ALA A 257 25.98 11.06 0.24
C ALA A 257 25.36 10.29 1.43
N HIS A 258 24.03 10.26 1.52
CA HIS A 258 23.31 9.54 2.58
C HIS A 258 23.32 8.02 2.36
N CYS A 259 23.59 7.57 1.14
CA CYS A 259 23.53 6.17 0.75
C CYS A 259 24.92 5.53 0.75
N ARG A 260 25.06 4.33 1.32
CA ARG A 260 26.30 3.55 1.23
C ARG A 260 26.65 3.20 -0.20
N SER A 261 25.64 2.99 -1.04
CA SER A 261 25.77 2.79 -2.48
C SER A 261 26.24 4.04 -3.24
N GLY A 262 26.13 5.22 -2.63
CA GLY A 262 26.35 6.50 -3.29
C GLY A 262 25.26 6.83 -4.32
N HIS A 263 24.08 6.22 -4.23
CA HIS A 263 23.00 6.43 -5.20
C HIS A 263 21.64 6.56 -4.51
N CYS A 264 21.08 7.76 -4.55
CA CYS A 264 19.77 8.12 -4.04
C CYS A 264 18.77 8.21 -5.21
N LYS A 265 17.99 7.13 -5.41
CA LYS A 265 17.05 7.02 -6.52
C LYS A 265 15.73 7.68 -6.16
N ALA A 266 15.21 8.53 -7.04
CA ALA A 266 13.87 9.08 -6.94
C ALA A 266 12.88 8.18 -7.69
N SER A 267 11.80 7.81 -7.01
CA SER A 267 10.65 7.12 -7.59
C SER A 267 9.43 8.01 -7.44
N THR A 268 8.79 8.33 -8.54
CA THR A 268 7.61 9.18 -8.56
C THR A 268 6.35 8.35 -8.72
N PHE A 269 5.33 8.67 -7.93
CA PHE A 269 4.06 7.96 -7.84
C PHE A 269 2.90 8.94 -8.04
N LYS A 270 1.74 8.39 -8.41
CA LYS A 270 0.46 9.12 -8.57
C LYS A 270 0.55 10.32 -9.51
N ASP A 271 0.86 10.06 -10.78
CA ASP A 271 0.88 11.09 -11.84
C ASP A 271 1.70 12.32 -11.44
N ASP A 272 2.94 12.07 -11.01
CA ASP A 272 3.92 13.09 -10.63
C ASP A 272 3.67 13.88 -9.34
N LYS A 273 2.77 13.41 -8.47
CA LYS A 273 2.40 14.11 -7.21
C LYS A 273 3.15 13.69 -5.96
N LEU A 274 3.85 12.56 -5.98
CA LEU A 274 4.59 12.05 -4.82
C LEU A 274 5.96 11.53 -5.26
N THR A 275 7.03 12.15 -4.80
CA THR A 275 8.39 11.71 -5.10
C THR A 275 9.06 11.16 -3.86
N ILE A 276 9.34 9.85 -3.86
CA ILE A 276 10.03 9.17 -2.78
C ILE A 276 11.45 8.89 -3.22
N LYS A 277 12.41 9.35 -2.40
CA LYS A 277 13.84 9.10 -2.62
C LYS A 277 14.33 8.02 -1.67
N THR A 278 14.88 6.93 -2.22
CA THR A 278 15.47 5.84 -1.45
C THR A 278 16.85 5.46 -1.98
N CYS A 279 17.71 4.98 -1.08
CA CYS A 279 19.00 4.44 -1.47
C CYS A 279 18.80 3.21 -2.35
N ALA A 280 19.44 3.17 -3.51
CA ALA A 280 19.35 2.04 -4.43
C ALA A 280 20.73 1.44 -4.66
N ASN A 281 20.76 0.20 -5.15
CA ASN A 281 21.99 -0.37 -5.68
C ASN A 281 22.54 0.53 -6.79
N LYS A 282 23.86 0.61 -6.89
CA LYS A 282 24.51 1.24 -8.03
C LYS A 282 24.14 0.39 -9.25
N GLU A 283 23.37 0.94 -10.17
CA GLU A 283 23.07 0.26 -11.42
C GLU A 283 24.41 0.05 -12.15
N THR A 284 24.85 -1.21 -12.28
CA THR A 284 25.91 -1.56 -13.22
C THR A 284 25.36 -1.22 -14.59
N GLN A 285 25.91 -0.18 -15.24
CA GLN A 285 25.67 0.09 -16.64
C GLN A 285 25.98 -1.21 -17.40
N SER A 286 24.93 -1.81 -17.98
CA SER A 286 25.05 -2.94 -18.88
C SER A 286 25.17 -2.46 -20.31
#